data_AF-A0A7S4IUJ1-F1
#
_entry.id   AF-A0A7S4IUJ1-F1
#
_cell.length_a   1.000
_cell.length_b   1.000
_cell.length_c   1.000
_cell.angle_alpha   90.00
_cell.angle_beta   90.00
_cell.angle_gamma   90.00
#
_symmetry.space_group_name_H-M   'P 1'
#
loop_
_entity.id
_entity.type
_entity.pdbx_description
1 polymer ?
#
loop_
_entity_poly.entity_id
_entity_poly.type
_entity_poly.pdbx_seq_one_letter_code
_entity_poly.pdbx_strand_id
1 'polypeptide(L)'
;VYVKLDCLQSSGSFKDRGMAHLCLTLRSTRGTTRLVSSSGGNAGLAVATVGGELGMEVQVVVPATTKGLVVDKLRALGADVTVHGANWNEADKLARERAEKDDDAEYVSPYDHPLLWTGHSTVVDELVSDMKERNETMGAVIASVGGGGLICGIFEGLERHDLQSSGTIVIASETRGAASFGKSFLYEEEGEGGGGGTTTKTTTKKPIRLDS
;
A
#
# COMPACT_ATOMS: atom_id res chain seq x y z
N VAL A 1 25.04 -2.77 -0.34
CA VAL A 1 23.64 -3.22 -0.53
C VAL A 1 23.01 -3.32 0.83
N TYR A 2 21.89 -2.63 1.04
CA TYR A 2 21.18 -2.56 2.31
C TYR A 2 19.79 -3.19 2.18
N VAL A 3 19.27 -3.71 3.28
CA VAL A 3 17.93 -4.30 3.33
C VAL A 3 17.11 -3.59 4.39
N LYS A 4 16.03 -2.94 3.98
CA LYS A 4 15.05 -2.36 4.91
C LYS A 4 14.11 -3.45 5.39
N LEU A 5 14.19 -3.80 6.67
CA LEU A 5 13.52 -4.96 7.26
C LEU A 5 12.07 -4.66 7.68
N ASP A 6 11.25 -4.18 6.74
CA ASP A 6 9.81 -3.95 6.99
C ASP A 6 9.02 -5.25 7.26
N CYS A 7 9.65 -6.41 7.05
CA CYS A 7 9.13 -7.71 7.50
C CYS A 7 9.11 -7.88 9.04
N LEU A 8 9.80 -7.01 9.77
CA LEU A 8 9.83 -7.01 11.25
C LEU A 8 8.81 -6.05 11.87
N GLN A 9 8.01 -5.35 11.06
CA GLN A 9 6.87 -4.57 11.54
C GLN A 9 5.84 -5.48 12.23
N SER A 10 4.96 -4.92 13.08
CA SER A 10 4.04 -5.68 13.94
C SER A 10 3.17 -6.69 13.19
N SER A 11 2.63 -6.34 12.01
CA SER A 11 1.86 -7.27 11.17
C SER A 11 2.72 -8.17 10.27
N GLY A 12 4.03 -7.93 10.25
CA GLY A 12 5.01 -8.63 9.42
C GLY A 12 5.23 -8.02 8.03
N SER A 13 4.82 -6.76 7.79
CA SER A 13 5.08 -6.08 6.51
C SER A 13 5.05 -4.55 6.59
N PHE A 14 5.48 -3.89 5.52
CA PHE A 14 5.41 -2.42 5.36
C PHE A 14 4.00 -1.83 5.44
N LYS A 15 2.95 -2.67 5.37
CA LYS A 15 1.56 -2.23 5.37
C LYS A 15 1.20 -1.44 6.62
N ASP A 16 1.85 -1.70 7.74
CA ASP A 16 1.65 -1.00 9.01
C ASP A 16 1.86 0.50 8.89
N ARG A 17 2.84 0.93 8.08
CA ARG A 17 3.16 2.36 7.88
C ARG A 17 1.98 3.15 7.35
N GLY A 18 1.44 2.68 6.23
CA GLY A 18 0.28 3.30 5.56
C GLY A 18 -0.96 3.14 6.41
N MET A 19 -1.17 1.94 6.96
CA MET A 19 -2.37 1.61 7.71
C MET A 19 -2.48 2.42 9.00
N ALA A 20 -1.38 2.57 9.75
CA ALA A 20 -1.32 3.42 10.94
C ALA A 20 -1.69 4.87 10.60
N HIS A 21 -1.10 5.43 9.54
CA HIS A 21 -1.42 6.81 9.14
C HIS A 21 -2.89 6.98 8.75
N LEU A 22 -3.43 6.07 7.95
CA LEU A 22 -4.84 6.09 7.56
C LEU A 22 -5.77 5.97 8.77
N CYS A 23 -5.60 4.94 9.60
CA CYS A 23 -6.47 4.69 10.76
C CYS A 23 -6.43 5.82 11.79
N LEU A 24 -5.23 6.34 12.11
CA LEU A 24 -5.09 7.50 13.00
C LEU A 24 -5.79 8.75 12.46
N THR A 25 -5.67 8.97 11.15
CA THR A 25 -6.33 10.12 10.50
C THR A 25 -7.84 9.96 10.50
N LEU A 26 -8.38 8.80 10.14
CA LEU A 26 -9.82 8.55 10.18
C LEU A 26 -10.39 8.71 11.59
N ARG A 27 -9.73 8.13 12.59
CA ARG A 27 -10.13 8.27 13.99
C ARG A 27 -10.15 9.73 14.45
N SER A 28 -9.10 10.51 14.14
CA SER A 28 -8.98 11.89 14.62
C SER A 28 -9.84 12.89 13.86
N THR A 29 -10.08 12.66 12.56
CA THR A 29 -10.80 13.61 11.70
C THR A 29 -12.28 13.28 11.53
N ARG A 30 -12.64 11.99 11.58
CA ARG A 30 -14.03 11.52 11.39
C ARG A 30 -14.62 10.87 12.63
N GLY A 31 -13.82 10.66 13.69
CA GLY A 31 -14.30 9.96 14.88
C GLY A 31 -14.54 8.47 14.66
N THR A 32 -14.04 7.90 13.56
CA THR A 32 -14.22 6.49 13.20
C THR A 32 -13.83 5.59 14.37
N THR A 33 -14.72 4.65 14.72
CA THR A 33 -14.46 3.64 15.76
C THR A 33 -14.39 2.23 15.20
N ARG A 34 -14.86 2.03 13.96
CA ARG A 34 -14.87 0.74 13.28
C ARG A 34 -14.20 0.81 11.90
N LEU A 35 -13.40 -0.20 11.58
CA LEU A 35 -12.69 -0.34 10.32
C LEU A 35 -13.20 -1.58 9.60
N VAL A 36 -13.49 -1.47 8.31
CA VAL A 36 -13.94 -2.58 7.47
C VAL A 36 -12.96 -2.79 6.33
N SER A 37 -12.46 -4.02 6.15
CA SER A 37 -11.54 -4.37 5.05
C SER A 37 -11.96 -5.66 4.35
N SER A 38 -11.57 -5.81 3.09
CA SER A 38 -11.85 -6.99 2.27
C SER A 38 -10.61 -7.88 2.00
N SER A 39 -9.53 -7.69 2.76
CA SER A 39 -8.24 -8.30 2.45
C SER A 39 -7.93 -9.54 3.29
N GLY A 40 -7.82 -10.70 2.64
CA GLY A 40 -7.26 -11.94 3.22
C GLY A 40 -5.73 -12.03 3.11
N GLY A 41 -5.01 -10.92 3.24
CA GLY A 41 -3.55 -10.86 3.07
C GLY A 41 -2.89 -9.83 4.00
N ASN A 42 -1.71 -9.32 3.62
CA ASN A 42 -0.93 -8.41 4.47
C ASN A 42 -1.70 -7.13 4.84
N ALA A 43 -2.56 -6.60 3.98
CA ALA A 43 -3.37 -5.43 4.31
C ALA A 43 -4.41 -5.74 5.39
N GLY A 44 -5.03 -6.94 5.34
CA GLY A 44 -5.93 -7.43 6.38
C GLY A 44 -5.23 -7.62 7.73
N LEU A 45 -4.02 -8.19 7.70
CA LEU A 45 -3.20 -8.35 8.91
C LEU A 45 -2.79 -7.00 9.50
N ALA A 46 -2.41 -6.04 8.65
CA ALA A 46 -2.05 -4.69 9.07
C ALA A 46 -3.23 -3.95 9.70
N VAL A 47 -4.42 -3.97 9.06
CA VAL A 47 -5.60 -3.27 9.62
C VAL A 47 -6.08 -3.92 10.91
N ALA A 48 -6.01 -5.26 11.03
CA ALA A 48 -6.32 -5.96 12.27
C ALA A 48 -5.34 -5.59 13.40
N THR A 49 -4.04 -5.56 13.10
CA THR A 49 -2.99 -5.21 14.07
C THR A 49 -3.12 -3.76 14.52
N VAL A 50 -3.09 -2.81 13.57
CA VAL A 50 -3.15 -1.37 13.84
C VAL A 50 -4.48 -0.98 14.47
N GLY A 51 -5.60 -1.48 13.93
CA GLY A 51 -6.93 -1.19 14.48
C GLY A 51 -7.05 -1.65 15.93
N GLY A 52 -6.57 -2.86 16.24
CA GLY A 52 -6.52 -3.38 17.60
C GLY A 52 -5.67 -2.54 18.55
N GLU A 53 -4.46 -2.14 18.12
CA GLU A 53 -3.58 -1.25 18.90
C GLU A 53 -4.21 0.13 19.17
N LEU A 54 -5.04 0.62 18.23
CA LEU A 54 -5.78 1.88 18.39
C LEU A 54 -7.08 1.71 19.19
N GLY A 55 -7.48 0.49 19.54
CA GLY A 55 -8.75 0.22 20.22
C GLY A 55 -9.98 0.44 19.32
N MET A 56 -9.81 0.29 18.01
CA MET A 56 -10.89 0.34 17.02
C MET A 56 -11.38 -1.07 16.72
N GLU A 57 -12.68 -1.23 16.48
CA GLU A 57 -13.23 -2.51 16.03
C GLU A 57 -12.80 -2.77 14.57
N VAL A 58 -12.38 -4.00 14.27
CA VAL A 58 -11.93 -4.37 12.92
C VAL A 58 -12.77 -5.51 12.38
N GLN A 59 -13.43 -5.28 11.24
CA GLN A 59 -14.14 -6.29 10.47
C GLN A 59 -13.36 -6.60 9.20
N VAL A 60 -13.14 -7.88 8.93
CA VAL A 60 -12.47 -8.34 7.69
C VAL A 60 -13.37 -9.32 6.95
N VAL A 61 -13.78 -8.95 5.75
CA VAL A 61 -14.52 -9.83 4.84
C VAL A 61 -13.54 -10.50 3.90
N VAL A 62 -13.55 -11.83 3.83
CA VAL A 62 -12.62 -12.59 2.98
C VAL A 62 -13.39 -13.60 2.12
N PRO A 63 -12.94 -13.89 0.89
CA PRO A 63 -13.59 -14.89 0.04
C PRO A 63 -13.37 -16.31 0.58
N ALA A 64 -14.24 -17.25 0.17
CA ALA A 64 -14.14 -18.66 0.53
C ALA A 64 -12.83 -19.33 0.08
N THR A 65 -12.10 -18.73 -0.87
CA THR A 65 -10.78 -19.17 -1.34
C THR A 65 -9.64 -18.80 -0.39
N THR A 66 -9.90 -18.01 0.65
CA THR A 66 -8.90 -17.60 1.64
C THR A 66 -8.45 -18.78 2.48
N LYS A 67 -7.14 -18.98 2.60
CA LYS A 67 -6.57 -20.07 3.40
C LYS A 67 -6.99 -19.95 4.86
N GLY A 68 -7.44 -21.06 5.47
CA GLY A 68 -7.86 -21.10 6.87
C GLY A 68 -6.83 -20.51 7.84
N LEU A 69 -5.53 -20.78 7.61
CA LEU A 69 -4.45 -20.20 8.40
C LEU A 69 -4.47 -18.66 8.45
N VAL A 70 -4.88 -17.98 7.37
CA VAL A 70 -4.97 -16.51 7.36
C VAL A 70 -6.20 -16.05 8.13
N VAL A 71 -7.33 -16.75 7.98
CA VAL A 71 -8.55 -16.49 8.75
C VAL A 71 -8.27 -16.61 10.25
N ASP A 72 -7.57 -17.66 10.67
CA ASP A 72 -7.22 -17.89 12.07
C ASP A 72 -6.28 -16.81 12.60
N LYS A 73 -5.30 -16.36 11.79
CA LYS A 73 -4.43 -15.25 12.16
C LYS A 73 -5.18 -13.94 12.36
N LEU A 74 -6.11 -13.61 11.47
CA LEU A 74 -6.94 -12.40 11.58
C LEU A 74 -7.79 -12.43 12.85
N ARG A 75 -8.42 -13.58 13.15
CA ARG A 75 -9.20 -13.77 14.38
C ARG A 75 -8.32 -13.69 15.63
N ALA A 76 -7.10 -14.24 15.58
CA ALA A 76 -6.14 -14.17 16.68
C ALA A 76 -5.68 -12.72 16.95
N LEU A 77 -5.69 -11.86 15.94
CA LEU A 77 -5.47 -10.41 16.08
C LEU A 77 -6.72 -9.64 16.57
N GLY A 78 -7.83 -10.34 16.86
CA GLY A 78 -9.06 -9.73 17.39
C GLY A 78 -10.02 -9.21 16.31
N ALA A 79 -9.75 -9.45 15.02
CA ALA A 79 -10.66 -9.03 13.96
C ALA A 79 -11.90 -9.94 13.87
N ASP A 80 -13.07 -9.34 13.62
CA ASP A 80 -14.28 -10.06 13.23
C ASP A 80 -14.18 -10.47 11.75
N VAL A 81 -13.95 -11.76 11.50
CA VAL A 81 -13.72 -12.29 10.15
C VAL A 81 -14.97 -12.95 9.60
N THR A 82 -15.54 -12.34 8.56
CA THR A 82 -16.63 -12.91 7.77
C THR A 82 -16.09 -13.56 6.50
N VAL A 83 -16.42 -14.84 6.28
CA VAL A 83 -16.15 -15.51 4.99
C VAL A 83 -17.36 -15.31 4.07
N HIS A 84 -17.18 -14.61 2.95
CA HIS A 84 -18.25 -14.32 2.00
C HIS A 84 -17.76 -14.25 0.55
N GLY A 85 -18.54 -14.84 -0.34
CA GLY A 85 -18.31 -14.80 -1.78
C GLY A 85 -17.28 -15.82 -2.29
N ALA A 86 -17.35 -16.08 -3.60
CA ALA A 86 -16.46 -17.02 -4.29
C ALA A 86 -15.11 -16.37 -4.66
N ASN A 87 -15.06 -15.05 -4.76
CA ASN A 87 -13.90 -14.27 -5.18
C ASN A 87 -13.80 -12.96 -4.40
N TRP A 88 -12.68 -12.26 -4.57
CA TRP A 88 -12.41 -11.02 -3.85
C TRP A 88 -13.42 -9.91 -4.15
N ASN A 89 -13.94 -9.79 -5.37
CA ASN A 89 -14.90 -8.73 -5.72
C ASN A 89 -16.21 -8.87 -4.93
N GLU A 90 -16.69 -10.10 -4.71
CA GLU A 90 -17.88 -10.36 -3.90
C GLU A 90 -17.64 -10.03 -2.41
N ALA A 91 -16.48 -10.41 -1.87
CA ALA A 91 -16.08 -10.05 -0.51
C ALA A 91 -15.94 -8.51 -0.34
N ASP A 92 -15.35 -7.84 -1.32
CA ASP A 92 -15.16 -6.39 -1.34
C ASP A 92 -16.48 -5.63 -1.39
N LYS A 93 -17.42 -6.10 -2.21
CA LYS A 93 -18.77 -5.54 -2.27
C LYS A 93 -19.45 -5.58 -0.90
N LEU A 94 -19.44 -6.73 -0.22
CA LEU A 94 -20.03 -6.83 1.12
C LEU A 94 -19.31 -5.95 2.14
N ALA A 95 -17.98 -5.86 2.08
CA ALA A 95 -17.21 -4.99 2.97
C ALA A 95 -17.62 -3.51 2.82
N ARG A 96 -17.78 -3.02 1.59
CA ARG A 96 -18.24 -1.66 1.31
C ARG A 96 -19.67 -1.43 1.78
N GLU A 97 -20.58 -2.35 1.48
CA GLU A 97 -21.97 -2.26 1.91
C GLU A 97 -22.12 -2.24 3.45
N ARG A 98 -21.20 -2.86 4.19
CA ARG A 98 -21.17 -2.80 5.66
C ARG A 98 -20.73 -1.43 6.16
N ALA A 99 -19.65 -0.89 5.59
CA ALA A 99 -19.18 0.45 5.96
C ALA A 99 -20.22 1.53 5.64
N GLU A 100 -20.92 1.43 4.50
CA GLU A 100 -21.97 2.39 4.11
C GLU A 100 -23.20 2.40 5.04
N LYS A 101 -23.44 1.33 5.80
CA LYS A 101 -24.62 1.19 6.68
C LYS A 101 -24.35 1.60 8.12
N ASP A 102 -23.13 1.98 8.44
CA ASP A 102 -22.65 2.20 9.79
C ASP A 102 -21.84 3.49 9.83
N ASP A 103 -22.44 4.54 10.38
CA ASP A 103 -21.88 5.89 10.40
C ASP A 103 -20.54 5.97 11.17
N ASP A 104 -20.26 4.99 12.04
CA ASP A 104 -19.02 4.91 12.81
C ASP A 104 -17.93 4.06 12.13
N ALA A 105 -18.26 3.47 10.96
CA ALA A 105 -17.40 2.56 10.21
C ALA A 105 -16.84 3.19 8.94
N GLU A 106 -15.57 2.90 8.65
CA GLU A 106 -14.92 3.30 7.41
C GLU A 106 -14.36 2.08 6.66
N TYR A 107 -14.56 2.07 5.35
CA TYR A 107 -13.94 1.07 4.49
C TYR A 107 -12.47 1.44 4.24
N VAL A 108 -11.58 0.49 4.49
CA VAL A 108 -10.14 0.63 4.37
C VAL A 108 -9.63 -0.12 3.14
N SER A 109 -9.21 0.66 2.15
CA SER A 109 -8.58 0.16 0.92
C SER A 109 -7.27 -0.57 1.23
N PRO A 110 -6.94 -1.67 0.52
CA PRO A 110 -5.68 -2.39 0.72
C PRO A 110 -4.45 -1.68 0.11
N TYR A 111 -4.63 -0.70 -0.79
CA TYR A 111 -3.50 -0.02 -1.46
C TYR A 111 -3.81 1.36 -2.04
N ASP A 112 -5.04 1.60 -2.50
CA ASP A 112 -5.41 2.82 -3.24
C ASP A 112 -6.07 3.83 -2.30
N HIS A 113 -5.25 4.63 -1.63
CA HIS A 113 -5.69 5.72 -0.78
C HIS A 113 -4.51 6.68 -0.55
N PRO A 114 -4.65 8.01 -0.76
CA PRO A 114 -3.55 8.96 -0.59
C PRO A 114 -2.88 8.87 0.80
N LEU A 115 -3.67 8.78 1.87
CA LEU A 115 -3.14 8.57 3.23
C LEU A 115 -2.30 7.29 3.40
N LEU A 116 -2.60 6.20 2.67
CA LEU A 116 -1.73 5.02 2.72
C LEU A 116 -0.36 5.34 2.12
N TRP A 117 -0.32 6.10 1.03
CA TRP A 117 0.93 6.48 0.36
C TRP A 117 1.75 7.42 1.23
N THR A 118 1.11 8.42 1.82
CA THR A 118 1.74 9.31 2.81
C THR A 118 2.32 8.52 3.98
N GLY A 119 1.56 7.56 4.55
CA GLY A 119 2.11 6.70 5.59
C GLY A 119 3.26 5.81 5.10
N HIS A 120 3.16 5.19 3.91
CA HIS A 120 4.24 4.39 3.32
C HIS A 120 5.50 5.22 3.05
N SER A 121 5.37 6.51 2.74
CA SER A 121 6.50 7.40 2.44
C SER A 121 7.49 7.57 3.59
N THR A 122 7.05 7.31 4.83
CA THR A 122 7.89 7.37 6.03
C THR A 122 9.09 6.42 5.96
N VAL A 123 9.02 5.36 5.13
CA VAL A 123 10.16 4.49 4.89
C VAL A 123 11.35 5.27 4.32
N VAL A 124 11.11 6.28 3.48
CA VAL A 124 12.18 7.10 2.89
C VAL A 124 12.77 8.05 3.93
N ASP A 125 11.96 8.58 4.84
CA ASP A 125 12.46 9.42 5.94
C ASP A 125 13.47 8.63 6.79
N GLU A 126 13.15 7.37 7.12
CA GLU A 126 14.06 6.47 7.82
C GLU A 126 15.30 6.15 7.00
N LEU A 127 15.16 5.84 5.70
CA LEU A 127 16.30 5.57 4.82
C LEU A 127 17.26 6.77 4.75
N VAL A 128 16.73 7.99 4.66
CA VAL A 128 17.54 9.22 4.66
C VAL A 128 18.30 9.38 5.98
N SER A 129 17.64 9.14 7.11
CA SER A 129 18.30 9.16 8.42
C SER A 129 19.42 8.12 8.49
N ASP A 130 19.12 6.87 8.12
CA ASP A 130 20.06 5.75 8.12
C ASP A 130 21.30 6.03 7.26
N MET A 131 21.12 6.65 6.09
CA MET A 131 22.23 6.99 5.18
C MET A 131 23.07 8.16 5.70
N LYS A 132 22.43 9.18 6.29
CA LYS A 132 23.13 10.31 6.92
C LYS A 132 24.01 9.86 8.07
N GLU A 133 23.49 9.00 8.95
CA GLU A 133 24.26 8.43 10.07
C GLU A 133 25.47 7.63 9.60
N ARG A 134 25.37 7.00 8.42
CA ARG A 134 26.46 6.23 7.80
C ARG A 134 27.41 7.08 6.97
N ASN A 135 27.10 8.36 6.75
CA ASN A 135 27.79 9.23 5.80
C ASN A 135 27.87 8.63 4.38
N GLU A 136 26.75 8.05 3.93
CA GLU A 136 26.60 7.44 2.61
C GLU A 136 25.45 8.09 1.81
N THR A 137 25.43 7.83 0.49
CA THR A 137 24.37 8.31 -0.41
C THR A 137 23.55 7.15 -0.96
N MET A 138 22.26 7.40 -1.19
CA MET A 138 21.33 6.39 -1.72
C MET A 138 21.27 6.44 -3.24
N GLY A 139 21.96 5.51 -3.92
CA GLY A 139 21.95 5.45 -5.39
C GLY A 139 20.66 4.87 -5.98
N ALA A 140 20.06 3.87 -5.33
CA ALA A 140 18.85 3.22 -5.82
C ALA A 140 17.99 2.68 -4.67
N VAL A 141 16.67 2.69 -4.87
CA VAL A 141 15.67 2.01 -4.04
C VAL A 141 15.01 0.91 -4.87
N ILE A 142 15.07 -0.33 -4.39
CA ILE A 142 14.43 -1.48 -5.05
C ILE A 142 13.21 -1.87 -4.25
N ALA A 143 12.04 -1.94 -4.88
CA ALA A 143 10.80 -2.30 -4.22
C ALA A 143 9.91 -3.17 -5.11
N SER A 144 9.24 -4.15 -4.48
CA SER A 144 8.22 -4.95 -5.17
C SER A 144 6.96 -4.11 -5.41
N VAL A 145 6.33 -4.28 -6.57
CA VAL A 145 5.08 -3.61 -6.92
C VAL A 145 3.94 -4.63 -7.02
N GLY A 146 2.86 -4.36 -6.29
CA GLY A 146 1.56 -5.02 -6.45
C GLY A 146 0.55 -3.97 -6.91
N GLY A 147 -0.34 -3.54 -6.02
CA GLY A 147 -1.26 -2.42 -6.27
C GLY A 147 -0.62 -1.02 -6.21
N GLY A 148 0.70 -0.87 -6.38
CA GLY A 148 1.36 0.44 -6.45
C GLY A 148 1.57 1.20 -5.13
N GLY A 149 0.79 0.98 -4.06
CA GLY A 149 0.83 1.86 -2.88
C GLY A 149 2.20 2.10 -2.23
N LEU A 150 3.09 1.10 -2.19
CA LEU A 150 4.47 1.29 -1.68
C LEU A 150 5.30 2.18 -2.62
N ILE A 151 5.19 1.99 -3.94
CA ILE A 151 5.98 2.77 -4.90
C ILE A 151 5.53 4.23 -4.88
N CYS A 152 4.23 4.49 -4.74
CA CYS A 152 3.69 5.84 -4.57
C CYS A 152 4.29 6.52 -3.33
N GLY A 153 4.29 5.83 -2.19
CA GLY A 153 4.90 6.35 -0.96
C GLY A 153 6.42 6.58 -1.11
N ILE A 154 7.14 5.68 -1.78
CA ILE A 154 8.57 5.86 -2.05
C ILE A 154 8.79 7.13 -2.87
N PHE A 155 8.04 7.33 -3.96
CA PHE A 155 8.18 8.55 -4.77
C PHE A 155 7.87 9.82 -3.98
N GLU A 156 6.78 9.83 -3.19
CA GLU A 156 6.42 10.95 -2.32
C GLU A 156 7.55 11.28 -1.33
N GLY A 157 8.15 10.26 -0.72
CA GLY A 157 9.27 10.44 0.20
C GLY A 157 10.53 10.93 -0.49
N LEU A 158 10.86 10.41 -1.68
CA LEU A 158 12.03 10.87 -2.44
C LEU A 158 11.90 12.32 -2.88
N GLU A 159 10.70 12.74 -3.29
CA GLU A 159 10.38 14.14 -3.63
C GLU A 159 10.55 15.05 -2.41
N ARG A 160 10.01 14.66 -1.25
CA ARG A 160 10.14 15.41 0.01
C ARG A 160 11.59 15.69 0.41
N HIS A 161 12.51 14.78 0.10
CA HIS A 161 13.94 14.90 0.42
C HIS A 161 14.81 15.36 -0.76
N ASP A 162 14.20 15.79 -1.88
CA ASP A 162 14.89 16.22 -3.10
C ASP A 162 15.90 15.18 -3.66
N LEU A 163 15.63 13.90 -3.42
CA LEU A 163 16.55 12.81 -3.78
C LEU A 163 16.52 12.49 -5.28
N GLN A 164 15.44 12.84 -5.98
CA GLN A 164 15.36 12.68 -7.42
C GLN A 164 16.37 13.58 -8.14
N SER A 165 16.56 14.82 -7.66
CA SER A 165 17.57 15.76 -8.16
C SER A 165 18.99 15.26 -7.90
N SER A 166 19.18 14.47 -6.84
CA SER A 166 20.48 13.85 -6.50
C SER A 166 20.81 12.59 -7.33
N GLY A 167 19.90 12.14 -8.18
CA GLY A 167 20.08 10.99 -9.07
C GLY A 167 19.70 9.63 -8.48
N THR A 168 19.01 9.59 -7.34
CA THR A 168 18.46 8.34 -6.79
C THR A 168 17.41 7.76 -7.75
N ILE A 169 17.57 6.50 -8.15
CA ILE A 169 16.61 5.80 -9.00
C ILE A 169 15.72 4.84 -8.21
N VAL A 170 14.52 4.56 -8.73
CA VAL A 170 13.62 3.54 -8.19
C VAL A 170 13.54 2.38 -9.17
N ILE A 171 13.78 1.17 -8.67
CA ILE A 171 13.65 -0.08 -9.43
C ILE A 171 12.42 -0.83 -8.93
N ALA A 172 11.37 -0.81 -9.74
CA ALA A 172 10.14 -1.56 -9.51
C ALA A 172 10.33 -3.03 -9.92
N SER A 173 10.03 -3.96 -9.01
CA SER A 173 10.08 -5.40 -9.27
C SER A 173 8.69 -6.02 -9.23
N GLU A 174 8.33 -6.78 -10.26
CA GLU A 174 7.07 -7.52 -10.33
C GLU A 174 7.32 -8.97 -10.74
N THR A 175 6.38 -9.86 -10.41
CA THR A 175 6.44 -11.25 -10.85
C THR A 175 5.88 -11.42 -12.26
N ARG A 176 6.51 -12.27 -13.08
CA ARG A 176 5.93 -12.70 -14.36
C ARG A 176 4.54 -13.29 -14.12
N GLY A 177 3.53 -12.75 -14.80
CA GLY A 177 2.11 -13.13 -14.63
C GLY A 177 1.27 -12.15 -13.79
N ALA A 178 1.91 -11.28 -12.99
CA ALA A 178 1.25 -10.23 -12.21
C ALA A 178 1.90 -8.85 -12.41
N ALA A 179 2.61 -8.65 -13.52
CA ALA A 179 3.30 -7.41 -13.85
C ALA A 179 2.36 -6.35 -14.44
N SER A 180 1.35 -5.94 -13.66
CA SER A 180 0.36 -4.96 -14.10
C SER A 180 0.94 -3.54 -14.19
N PHE A 181 1.86 -3.17 -13.31
CA PHE A 181 2.49 -1.86 -13.32
C PHE A 181 3.42 -1.71 -14.53
N GLY A 182 4.27 -2.69 -14.81
CA GLY A 182 5.11 -2.68 -16.02
C GLY A 182 4.29 -2.63 -17.31
N LYS A 183 3.15 -3.34 -17.34
CA LYS A 183 2.23 -3.27 -18.50
C LYS A 183 1.58 -1.90 -18.66
N SER A 184 1.24 -1.18 -17.59
CA SER A 184 0.59 0.12 -17.72
C SER A 184 1.47 1.15 -18.42
N PHE A 185 2.79 1.15 -18.18
CA PHE A 185 3.73 2.01 -18.92
C PHE A 185 3.80 1.69 -20.41
N LEU A 186 3.80 0.41 -20.77
CA LEU A 186 3.82 -0.01 -22.18
C LEU A 186 2.54 0.40 -22.91
N TYR A 187 1.39 0.32 -22.23
CA TYR A 187 0.11 0.78 -22.78
C TYR A 187 0.07 2.30 -23.02
N GLU A 188 0.67 3.10 -22.13
CA GLU A 188 0.80 4.55 -22.35
C GLU A 188 1.71 4.86 -23.54
N GLU A 189 2.82 4.12 -23.70
CA GLU A 189 3.71 4.26 -24.86
C GLU A 189 3.05 3.84 -26.18
N GLU A 190 2.20 2.81 -26.17
CA GLU A 190 1.44 2.39 -27.36
C GLU A 190 0.25 3.32 -27.66
N GLY A 191 -0.35 3.94 -26.64
CA GLY A 191 -1.43 4.92 -26.77
C GLY A 191 -0.99 6.28 -27.32
N GLU A 192 0.28 6.66 -27.11
CA GLU A 192 0.91 7.85 -27.70
C GLU A 192 1.63 7.54 -29.05
N GLY A 193 1.63 6.28 -29.50
CA GLY A 193 2.56 5.75 -30.52
C GLY A 193 2.08 5.67 -31.97
N GLY A 194 1.08 6.44 -32.38
CA GLY A 194 0.76 6.67 -33.80
C GLY A 194 1.79 7.58 -34.50
N GLY A 195 3.07 7.21 -34.53
CA GLY A 195 4.10 7.96 -35.26
C GLY A 195 5.54 7.76 -34.81
N GLY A 196 6.24 6.81 -35.46
CA GLY A 196 7.66 6.89 -35.85
C GLY A 196 8.74 7.26 -34.82
N GLY A 197 9.32 6.23 -34.20
CA GLY A 197 10.76 6.04 -33.98
C GLY A 197 11.60 7.13 -33.27
N THR A 198 11.98 6.88 -32.01
CA THR A 198 13.36 7.01 -31.51
C THR A 198 13.44 6.48 -30.08
N THR A 199 14.48 5.70 -29.76
CA THR A 199 14.87 5.27 -28.42
C THR A 199 14.88 6.44 -27.42
N THR A 200 13.91 6.47 -26.51
CA THR A 200 13.86 7.41 -25.39
C THR A 200 14.44 6.74 -24.14
N LYS A 201 15.60 7.21 -23.68
CA LYS A 201 15.99 7.11 -22.27
C LYS A 201 14.92 7.86 -21.48
N THR A 202 14.05 7.14 -20.79
CA THR A 202 13.05 7.74 -19.89
C THR A 202 13.71 8.14 -18.57
N THR A 203 14.44 9.26 -18.61
CA THR A 203 14.57 10.14 -17.44
C THR A 203 13.17 10.65 -17.09
N THR A 204 12.69 10.28 -15.89
CA THR A 204 11.68 11.00 -15.11
C THR A 204 10.54 11.64 -15.92
N LYS A 205 9.48 10.88 -16.19
CA LYS A 205 8.17 11.46 -16.50
C LYS A 205 7.15 10.99 -15.46
N LYS A 206 6.62 12.01 -14.78
CA LYS A 206 5.52 12.14 -13.80
C LYS A 206 4.84 10.86 -13.27
N PRO A 207 4.62 10.78 -11.94
CA PRO A 207 3.73 9.78 -11.38
C PRO A 207 2.31 9.97 -11.93
N ILE A 208 1.60 8.83 -12.00
CA ILE A 208 0.20 8.66 -12.42
C ILE A 208 -0.63 9.88 -12.00
N ARG A 209 -1.26 10.52 -12.99
CA ARG A 209 -2.10 11.71 -12.81
C ARG A 209 -3.27 11.34 -11.89
N LEU A 210 -3.23 11.84 -10.65
CA LEU A 210 -4.38 11.85 -9.75
C LEU A 210 -5.19 13.09 -10.13
N ASP A 211 -6.21 12.90 -10.96
CA ASP A 211 -7.17 13.96 -11.21
C ASP A 211 -8.07 14.09 -9.95
N SER A 212 -8.17 15.33 -9.47
CA SER A 212 -8.92 15.79 -8.30
C SER A 212 -10.42 15.69 -8.44
#